data_AF-A0A945QL49-F1
#
_entry.id   AF-A0A945QL49-F1
#
_cell.length_a   1.000
_cell.length_b   1.000
_cell.length_c   1.000
_cell.angle_alpha   90.00
_cell.angle_beta   90.00
_cell.angle_gamma   90.00
#
_symmetry.space_group_name_H-M   'P 1'
#
loop_
_entity.id
_entity.type
_entity.pdbx_description
1 polymer ?
#
loop_
_entity_poly.entity_id
_entity_poly.type
_entity_poly.pdbx_seq_one_letter_code
_entity_poly.pdbx_strand_id
1 'polypeptide(L)'
;LCDALGLDRPSPIPAYEDAWYHFWLQRRTPSDAKLDPAEPTDDMERDRLARLLEAGLDAPVGYVLPLAGVEPKPKPKPKKGAAWRSSLWRFRTDRLFLVAGDSPMGWRLPLGDLPADDPELVRTALCVEPREGRLHVFLPPVDSGAGFARLIAALEKVVRARGEPVFFEGYLPAGDPAYRMFNVTPDPGVIEVNIHPSASWRELAERTEVLAEEAAAVRLGTEKFRFDGRPTSTGGGNHVVFGGATIEDSPFLRRPDLLRSMLAYWNNHPSMSYLFSGLFIGPTSQHPRVDEARTDSVYELEIAFQQVARGDAAAGRHLERVFQNLLVDVAGNTHRAEFCIDKLYPSRQQPERGDLLELRAFETPHARMNLVQLLLIRALAAVFWRAPYEAPLARWGTRLHDRFMLPHFVWRDFEAVIRDLNAQGYGFEMAWLASQFEFRFPFLGSAVYDEMEIELRQALEPWPVLAEEAVTGGTARTVDASLDRVQVMVRGMAEERHMLVCNGRTVPRTETDGQYVAGIRFRAWDNDRGLHPTIPGQAPLVFDLYDRWSGRALGGCTYHAGHPSGVPYDGYPVNAQEAAARRRARFQAIGHTPGAMEVAPAERSTERPLTLDLRWNPPGGAKGGAGGKSR
;
A
#
# COMPACT_ATOMS: atom_id res chain seq x y z
N LEU A 1 43.08 -2.51 1.91
CA LEU A 1 42.03 -3.34 2.56
C LEU A 1 42.62 -4.57 3.24
N CYS A 2 43.39 -5.40 2.54
CA CYS A 2 44.05 -6.58 3.10
C CYS A 2 44.81 -6.31 4.42
N ASP A 3 45.59 -5.23 4.47
CA ASP A 3 46.32 -4.84 5.69
C ASP A 3 45.39 -4.44 6.83
N ALA A 4 44.27 -3.76 6.51
CA ALA A 4 43.27 -3.37 7.51
C ALA A 4 42.50 -4.57 8.07
N LEU A 5 42.35 -5.63 7.28
CA LEU A 5 41.77 -6.90 7.71
C LEU A 5 42.78 -7.79 8.46
N GLY A 6 44.07 -7.45 8.48
CA GLY A 6 45.10 -8.22 9.16
C GLY A 6 45.32 -9.60 8.55
N LEU A 7 45.20 -9.73 7.23
CA LEU A 7 45.41 -11.00 6.52
C LEU A 7 46.90 -11.32 6.39
N ASP A 8 47.32 -12.49 6.88
CA ASP A 8 48.72 -12.95 6.80
C ASP A 8 49.16 -13.27 5.36
N ARG A 9 48.21 -13.70 4.51
CA ARG A 9 48.43 -14.07 3.10
C ARG A 9 47.23 -13.62 2.26
N PRO A 10 47.11 -12.32 1.92
CA PRO A 10 46.02 -11.87 1.08
C PRO A 10 46.20 -12.38 -0.35
N SER A 11 45.12 -12.87 -0.96
CA SER A 11 45.12 -13.33 -2.34
C SER A 11 43.95 -12.68 -3.09
N PRO A 12 44.03 -11.38 -3.42
CA PRO A 12 43.06 -10.76 -4.31
C PRO A 12 43.20 -11.37 -5.70
N ILE A 13 42.07 -11.78 -6.27
CA ILE A 13 41.99 -12.48 -7.56
C ILE A 13 41.32 -11.55 -8.57
N PRO A 14 41.96 -11.22 -9.70
CA PRO A 14 41.31 -10.46 -10.75
C PRO A 14 40.14 -11.26 -11.34
N ALA A 15 38.99 -10.61 -11.47
CA ALA A 15 37.78 -11.15 -12.08
C ALA A 15 37.56 -10.53 -13.46
N TYR A 16 37.07 -11.35 -14.39
CA TYR A 16 36.86 -11.00 -15.80
C TYR A 16 35.43 -11.34 -16.22
N GLU A 17 34.88 -10.62 -17.18
CA GLU A 17 33.62 -11.03 -17.82
C GLU A 17 33.86 -12.15 -18.83
N ASP A 18 32.90 -13.05 -18.97
CA ASP A 18 32.95 -14.12 -19.98
C ASP A 18 32.50 -13.59 -21.35
N ALA A 19 33.46 -13.09 -22.12
CA ALA A 19 33.23 -12.59 -23.46
C ALA A 19 32.63 -13.63 -24.42
N TRP A 20 32.99 -14.91 -24.26
CA TRP A 20 32.57 -15.98 -25.18
C TRP A 20 31.09 -16.32 -25.01
N TYR A 21 30.57 -16.24 -23.79
CA TYR A 21 29.15 -16.35 -23.53
C TYR A 21 28.35 -15.28 -24.29
N HIS A 22 28.80 -14.02 -24.24
CA HIS A 22 28.11 -12.91 -24.91
C HIS A 22 28.15 -13.04 -26.45
N PHE A 23 29.28 -13.45 -27.04
CA PHE A 23 29.35 -13.73 -28.48
C PHE A 23 28.48 -14.90 -28.91
N TRP A 24 28.37 -15.93 -28.07
CA TRP A 24 27.49 -17.08 -28.32
C TRP A 24 26.00 -16.69 -28.23
N LEU A 25 25.62 -15.86 -27.26
CA LEU A 25 24.26 -15.36 -27.09
C LEU A 25 23.84 -14.50 -28.29
N GLN A 26 24.69 -13.55 -28.71
CA GLN A 26 24.44 -12.68 -29.87
C GLN A 26 24.24 -13.46 -31.18
N ARG A 27 24.93 -14.59 -31.34
CA ARG A 27 24.76 -15.50 -32.51
C ARG A 27 23.48 -16.33 -32.47
N ARG A 28 22.87 -16.51 -31.29
CA ARG A 28 21.62 -17.26 -31.10
C ARG A 28 20.38 -16.37 -31.15
N THR A 29 20.53 -15.06 -31.02
CA THR A 29 19.44 -14.10 -31.19
C THR A 29 19.01 -14.09 -32.68
N PRO A 30 17.74 -14.40 -33.01
CA PRO A 30 17.26 -14.39 -34.39
C PRO A 30 17.43 -13.00 -35.03
N SER A 31 17.87 -12.95 -36.29
CA SER A 31 18.07 -11.71 -37.07
C SER A 31 16.82 -10.84 -37.23
N ASP A 32 15.66 -11.41 -36.93
CA ASP A 32 14.32 -10.91 -37.23
C ASP A 32 13.52 -10.57 -35.97
N ALA A 33 14.16 -10.59 -34.79
CA ALA A 33 13.62 -10.03 -33.57
C ALA A 33 13.50 -8.50 -33.72
N LYS A 34 12.32 -8.01 -34.15
CA LYS A 34 11.94 -6.61 -33.98
C LYS A 34 11.75 -6.37 -32.48
N LEU A 35 12.74 -5.73 -31.87
CA LEU A 35 12.59 -5.09 -30.56
C LEU A 35 11.46 -4.06 -30.66
N ASP A 36 10.38 -4.27 -29.91
CA ASP A 36 9.35 -3.26 -29.71
C ASP A 36 9.95 -2.12 -28.88
N PRO A 37 9.95 -0.85 -29.36
CA PRO A 37 10.44 0.29 -28.57
C PRO A 37 9.71 0.49 -27.23
N ALA A 38 8.57 -0.18 -27.03
CA ALA A 38 7.79 -0.14 -25.79
C ALA A 38 8.09 -1.30 -24.81
N GLU A 39 8.93 -2.28 -25.18
CA GLU A 39 9.44 -3.29 -24.26
C GLU A 39 10.81 -2.85 -23.72
N PRO A 40 11.01 -2.74 -22.39
CA PRO A 40 12.32 -2.45 -21.81
C PRO A 40 13.21 -3.70 -21.89
N THR A 41 13.58 -4.11 -23.10
CA THR A 41 14.62 -5.11 -23.33
C THR A 41 15.94 -4.40 -23.64
N ASP A 42 16.65 -4.20 -22.54
CA ASP A 42 18.10 -4.27 -22.42
C ASP A 42 18.94 -3.22 -23.16
N ASP A 43 18.64 -1.95 -22.87
CA ASP A 43 19.61 -0.87 -23.10
C ASP A 43 20.83 -1.02 -22.15
N MET A 44 20.65 -1.66 -20.97
CA MET A 44 21.72 -1.87 -19.99
C MET A 44 22.76 -2.91 -20.41
N GLU A 45 22.37 -4.11 -20.88
CA GLU A 45 23.34 -5.09 -21.41
C GLU A 45 24.03 -4.57 -22.67
N ARG A 46 23.34 -3.78 -23.51
CA ARG A 46 23.96 -3.14 -24.68
C ARG A 46 25.02 -2.11 -24.27
N ASP A 47 24.71 -1.23 -23.33
CA ASP A 47 25.67 -0.26 -22.80
C ASP A 47 26.84 -0.94 -22.09
N ARG A 48 26.59 -2.07 -21.43
CA ARG A 48 27.63 -2.86 -20.78
C ARG A 48 28.54 -3.56 -21.78
N LEU A 49 27.97 -4.17 -22.82
CA LEU A 49 28.72 -4.79 -23.91
C LEU A 49 29.59 -3.75 -24.64
N ALA A 50 29.06 -2.56 -24.88
CA ALA A 50 29.82 -1.45 -25.43
C ALA A 50 31.01 -1.07 -24.52
N ARG A 51 30.77 -0.90 -23.21
CA ARG A 51 31.83 -0.65 -22.22
C ARG A 51 32.90 -1.77 -22.18
N LEU A 52 32.49 -3.03 -22.29
CA LEU A 52 33.41 -4.18 -22.30
C LEU A 52 34.27 -4.24 -23.56
N LEU A 53 33.69 -3.92 -24.72
CA LEU A 53 34.41 -3.84 -25.98
C LEU A 53 35.39 -2.66 -26.01
N GLU A 54 35.04 -1.54 -25.37
CA GLU A 54 35.91 -0.36 -25.21
C GLU A 54 37.06 -0.59 -24.22
N ALA A 55 36.80 -1.25 -23.08
CA ALA A 55 37.81 -1.52 -22.04
C ALA A 55 38.76 -2.67 -22.39
N GLY A 56 38.38 -3.54 -23.32
CA GLY A 56 39.12 -4.73 -23.73
C GLY A 56 38.80 -5.96 -22.86
N LEU A 57 38.57 -7.10 -23.51
CA LEU A 57 38.11 -8.36 -22.89
C LEU A 57 39.16 -9.02 -21.95
N ASP A 58 40.39 -8.51 -21.95
CA ASP A 58 41.49 -8.96 -21.09
C ASP A 58 41.71 -8.07 -19.85
N ALA A 59 40.92 -7.01 -19.68
CA ALA A 59 40.99 -6.14 -18.50
C ALA A 59 40.16 -6.74 -17.34
N PRO A 60 40.69 -6.75 -16.10
CA PRO A 60 39.90 -7.15 -14.95
C PRO A 60 38.78 -6.14 -14.70
N VAL A 61 37.55 -6.62 -14.54
CA VAL A 61 36.40 -5.79 -14.19
C VAL A 61 36.30 -5.53 -12.70
N GLY A 62 37.03 -6.31 -11.89
CA GLY A 62 37.12 -6.12 -10.45
C GLY A 62 38.05 -7.12 -9.78
N TYR A 63 38.11 -7.06 -8.45
CA TYR A 63 38.90 -7.97 -7.64
C TYR A 63 38.04 -8.72 -6.63
N VAL A 64 38.34 -10.00 -6.46
CA VAL A 64 37.68 -10.91 -5.53
C VAL A 64 38.67 -11.29 -4.44
N LEU A 65 38.29 -11.09 -3.19
CA LEU A 65 39.06 -11.47 -2.01
C LEU A 65 38.29 -12.54 -1.25
N PRO A 66 38.67 -13.83 -1.35
CA PRO A 66 38.08 -14.87 -0.52
C PRO A 66 38.25 -14.50 0.95
N LEU A 67 37.16 -14.46 1.72
CA LEU A 67 37.17 -13.87 3.05
C LEU A 67 36.16 -14.57 3.96
N ALA A 68 36.65 -15.11 5.07
CA ALA A 68 35.82 -15.69 6.13
C ALA A 68 36.27 -15.21 7.51
N GLY A 69 35.32 -15.09 8.43
CA GLY A 69 35.61 -14.80 9.83
C GLY A 69 36.33 -15.96 10.52
N VAL A 70 37.17 -15.64 11.51
CA VAL A 70 37.77 -16.65 12.41
C VAL A 70 37.01 -16.60 13.74
N GLU A 71 36.34 -17.69 14.11
CA GLU A 71 35.69 -17.80 15.41
C GLU A 71 36.72 -17.88 16.56
N PRO A 72 36.47 -17.20 17.70
CA PRO A 72 37.28 -17.39 18.89
C PRO A 72 37.01 -18.78 19.50
N LYS A 73 37.91 -19.75 19.28
CA LYS A 73 37.84 -21.05 19.96
C LYS A 73 37.91 -20.87 21.50
N PRO A 74 37.12 -21.63 22.30
CA PRO A 74 37.14 -21.58 23.76
C PRO A 74 38.40 -22.27 24.31
N LYS A 75 39.50 -21.52 24.35
CA LYS A 75 40.81 -21.77 25.00
C LYS A 75 41.79 -22.81 24.37
N PRO A 76 43.11 -22.63 24.62
CA PRO A 76 43.83 -21.40 24.97
C PRO A 76 44.72 -20.87 23.83
N LYS A 77 44.75 -19.54 23.74
CA LYS A 77 45.63 -18.67 22.94
C LYS A 77 45.42 -18.71 21.41
N PRO A 78 44.52 -17.86 20.87
CA PRO A 78 44.69 -17.42 19.49
C PRO A 78 46.07 -16.77 19.36
N LYS A 79 46.84 -17.15 18.33
CA LYS A 79 47.95 -16.32 17.84
C LYS A 79 47.37 -14.91 17.60
N LYS A 80 48.08 -13.87 18.04
CA LYS A 80 47.62 -12.47 17.98
C LYS A 80 46.81 -12.16 16.71
N GLY A 81 45.55 -11.76 16.90
CA GLY A 81 44.94 -10.66 16.14
C GLY A 81 44.21 -10.93 14.82
N ALA A 82 44.33 -12.10 14.17
CA ALA A 82 43.66 -12.30 12.88
C ALA A 82 42.16 -12.61 13.04
N ALA A 83 41.32 -11.59 12.84
CA ALA A 83 39.86 -11.71 12.83
C ALA A 83 39.31 -12.38 11.55
N TRP A 84 40.15 -12.48 10.52
CA TRP A 84 39.81 -12.89 9.16
C TRP A 84 40.81 -13.89 8.62
N ARG A 85 40.33 -14.82 7.80
CA ARG A 85 41.15 -15.72 6.98
C ARG A 85 40.78 -15.59 5.51
N SER A 86 41.74 -15.87 4.65
CA SER A 86 41.60 -15.87 3.20
C SER A 86 42.25 -17.13 2.63
N SER A 87 41.85 -17.55 1.44
CA SER A 87 42.40 -18.71 0.73
C SER A 87 42.61 -18.37 -0.74
N LEU A 88 43.57 -19.01 -1.39
CA LEU A 88 43.74 -18.89 -2.84
C LEU A 88 42.71 -19.77 -3.55
N TRP A 89 41.92 -19.20 -4.46
CA TRP A 89 41.11 -20.00 -5.38
C TRP A 89 41.94 -20.40 -6.60
N ARG A 90 41.78 -21.66 -7.02
CA ARG A 90 42.40 -22.19 -8.24
C ARG A 90 41.29 -22.70 -9.15
N PHE A 91 41.18 -22.10 -10.33
CA PHE A 91 40.24 -22.47 -11.37
C PHE A 91 40.94 -23.27 -12.46
N ARG A 92 40.19 -24.00 -13.29
CA ARG A 92 40.74 -24.74 -14.42
C ARG A 92 41.31 -23.83 -15.52
N THR A 93 40.77 -22.63 -15.64
CA THR A 93 41.08 -21.65 -16.71
C THR A 93 42.17 -20.65 -16.32
N ASP A 94 42.87 -20.86 -15.19
CA ASP A 94 43.84 -19.95 -14.55
C ASP A 94 43.31 -18.53 -14.18
N ARG A 95 42.16 -18.14 -14.72
CA ARG A 95 41.43 -16.88 -14.47
C ARG A 95 40.04 -17.15 -13.90
N LEU A 96 39.53 -16.20 -13.12
CA LEU A 96 38.16 -16.17 -12.61
C LEU A 96 37.27 -15.43 -13.61
N PHE A 97 36.38 -16.16 -14.28
CA PHE A 97 35.34 -15.59 -15.13
C PHE A 97 34.02 -15.51 -14.37
N LEU A 98 33.35 -14.36 -14.43
CA LEU A 98 32.05 -14.17 -13.80
C LEU A 98 30.96 -14.85 -14.62
N VAL A 99 29.94 -15.35 -13.93
CA VAL A 99 28.68 -15.73 -14.57
C VAL A 99 28.09 -14.50 -15.24
N ALA A 100 27.60 -14.66 -16.47
CA ALA A 100 27.00 -13.55 -17.21
C ALA A 100 25.70 -13.05 -16.55
N GLY A 101 25.39 -11.77 -16.75
CA GLY A 101 24.24 -11.09 -16.14
C GLY A 101 24.63 -9.83 -15.39
N ASP A 102 23.67 -8.95 -15.16
CA ASP A 102 23.81 -7.55 -14.69
C ASP A 102 23.94 -7.39 -13.16
N SER A 103 23.79 -8.49 -12.42
CA SER A 103 23.90 -8.50 -10.96
C SER A 103 25.30 -8.07 -10.47
N PRO A 104 25.42 -7.54 -9.23
CA PRO A 104 26.70 -7.35 -8.54
C PRO A 104 27.70 -8.50 -8.73
N MET A 105 28.98 -8.20 -8.93
CA MET A 105 30.03 -9.21 -9.16
C MET A 105 30.02 -10.36 -8.14
N GLY A 106 29.75 -10.07 -6.87
CA GLY A 106 29.72 -11.09 -5.81
C GLY A 106 28.59 -12.13 -5.95
N TRP A 107 27.48 -11.78 -6.61
CA TRP A 107 26.41 -12.73 -6.92
C TRP A 107 26.71 -13.59 -8.15
N ARG A 108 27.70 -13.20 -8.94
CA ARG A 108 28.10 -13.84 -10.21
C ARG A 108 29.38 -14.67 -10.09
N LEU A 109 29.83 -14.95 -8.87
CA LEU A 109 31.02 -15.75 -8.64
C LEU A 109 30.75 -17.23 -9.00
N PRO A 110 31.64 -17.89 -9.77
CA PRO A 110 31.48 -19.30 -10.13
C PRO A 110 31.90 -20.24 -8.98
N LEU A 111 31.23 -20.12 -7.82
CA LEU A 111 31.60 -20.88 -6.61
C LEU A 111 31.46 -22.40 -6.79
N GLY A 112 30.65 -22.85 -7.75
CA GLY A 112 30.49 -24.26 -8.12
C GLY A 112 31.72 -24.86 -8.82
N ASP A 113 32.58 -24.03 -9.41
CA ASP A 113 33.81 -24.49 -10.09
C ASP A 113 34.97 -24.73 -9.11
N LEU A 114 34.79 -24.35 -7.85
CA LEU A 114 35.77 -24.55 -6.79
C LEU A 114 35.75 -26.01 -6.27
N PRO A 115 36.90 -26.63 -5.96
CA PRO A 115 36.98 -28.02 -5.50
C PRO A 115 36.06 -28.28 -4.30
N ALA A 116 35.16 -29.28 -4.38
CA ALA A 116 34.10 -29.52 -3.38
C ALA A 116 34.64 -29.85 -1.97
N ASP A 117 35.74 -30.62 -1.88
CA ASP A 117 36.16 -31.32 -0.66
C ASP A 117 37.36 -30.69 0.08
N ASP A 118 37.62 -29.39 -0.13
CA ASP A 118 38.72 -28.69 0.57
C ASP A 118 38.17 -27.89 1.79
N PRO A 119 38.38 -28.36 3.03
CA PRO A 119 37.89 -27.68 4.24
C PRO A 119 38.68 -26.39 4.57
N GLU A 120 39.86 -26.20 3.99
CA GLU A 120 40.66 -24.98 4.16
C GLU A 120 40.23 -23.88 3.17
N LEU A 121 39.42 -24.23 2.16
CA LEU A 121 38.94 -23.32 1.14
C LEU A 121 37.83 -22.41 1.67
N VAL A 122 38.06 -21.09 1.58
CA VAL A 122 37.06 -20.08 1.92
C VAL A 122 36.16 -19.85 0.70
N ARG A 123 34.87 -20.19 0.80
CA ARG A 123 33.92 -20.08 -0.33
C ARG A 123 33.15 -18.77 -0.40
N THR A 124 33.36 -17.89 0.57
CA THR A 124 32.77 -16.56 0.64
C THR A 124 33.81 -15.55 0.15
N ALA A 125 33.38 -14.46 -0.49
CA ALA A 125 34.32 -13.45 -0.95
C ALA A 125 33.77 -12.03 -0.87
N LEU A 126 34.68 -11.12 -0.52
CA LEU A 126 34.48 -9.69 -0.68
C LEU A 126 34.89 -9.32 -2.11
N CYS A 127 34.04 -8.58 -2.80
CA CYS A 127 34.30 -8.16 -4.18
C CYS A 127 34.42 -6.64 -4.24
N VAL A 128 35.34 -6.15 -5.05
CA VAL A 128 35.54 -4.71 -5.30
C VAL A 128 35.49 -4.48 -6.80
N GLU A 129 34.50 -3.71 -7.26
CA GLU A 129 34.19 -3.47 -8.66
C GLU A 129 34.09 -1.96 -8.92
N PRO A 130 34.94 -1.36 -9.77
CA PRO A 130 34.69 -0.03 -10.29
C PRO A 130 33.53 -0.07 -11.29
N ARG A 131 32.40 0.56 -10.95
CA ARG A 131 31.20 0.65 -11.78
C ARG A 131 30.68 2.08 -11.79
N GLU A 132 30.49 2.64 -12.98
CA GLU A 132 29.89 3.97 -13.19
C GLU A 132 30.59 5.11 -12.41
N GLY A 133 31.93 5.06 -12.39
CA GLY A 133 32.75 6.06 -11.69
C GLY A 133 32.71 5.94 -10.17
N ARG A 134 32.15 4.86 -9.61
CA ARG A 134 32.09 4.56 -8.18
C ARG A 134 32.71 3.21 -7.88
N LEU A 135 33.21 3.04 -6.65
CA LEU A 135 33.71 1.76 -6.19
C LEU A 135 32.61 1.00 -5.47
N HIS A 136 32.15 -0.10 -6.06
CA HIS A 136 31.21 -1.02 -5.44
C HIS A 136 31.96 -2.05 -4.61
N VAL A 137 31.51 -2.27 -3.38
CA VAL A 137 32.07 -3.26 -2.47
C VAL A 137 30.97 -4.23 -2.07
N PHE A 138 31.08 -5.45 -2.59
CA PHE A 138 30.21 -6.55 -2.23
C PHE A 138 30.65 -7.16 -0.89
N LEU A 139 29.75 -7.17 0.08
CA LEU A 139 29.95 -7.76 1.39
C LEU A 139 29.61 -9.26 1.34
N PRO A 140 30.54 -10.17 1.69
CA PRO A 140 30.25 -11.59 1.81
C PRO A 140 29.30 -11.87 2.98
N PRO A 141 28.66 -13.05 3.04
CA PRO A 141 27.97 -13.48 4.25
C PRO A 141 29.01 -13.63 5.37
N VAL A 142 28.65 -13.14 6.56
CA VAL A 142 29.49 -13.21 7.76
C VAL A 142 28.68 -13.82 8.89
N ASP A 143 29.21 -14.86 9.53
CA ASP A 143 28.47 -15.73 10.47
C ASP A 143 28.11 -15.06 11.81
N SER A 144 28.53 -13.82 12.05
CA SER A 144 28.19 -13.07 13.27
C SER A 144 28.10 -11.58 13.02
N GLY A 145 27.21 -10.91 13.75
CA GLY A 145 27.12 -9.45 13.73
C GLY A 145 28.42 -8.78 14.15
N ALA A 146 29.09 -9.26 15.22
CA ALA A 146 30.41 -8.77 15.61
C ALA A 146 31.48 -8.96 14.52
N GLY A 147 31.41 -10.04 13.73
CA GLY A 147 32.23 -10.22 12.52
C GLY A 147 31.92 -9.15 11.48
N PHE A 148 30.63 -8.94 11.20
CA PHE A 148 30.17 -7.94 10.24
C PHE A 148 30.61 -6.51 10.61
N ALA A 149 30.45 -6.09 11.87
CA ALA A 149 30.93 -4.79 12.33
C ALA A 149 32.45 -4.62 12.20
N ARG A 150 33.24 -5.68 12.45
CA ARG A 150 34.69 -5.66 12.21
C ARG A 150 35.02 -5.49 10.73
N LEU A 151 34.22 -6.07 9.82
CA LEU A 151 34.40 -5.91 8.38
C LEU A 151 34.13 -4.47 7.95
N ILE A 152 32.99 -3.91 8.38
CA ILE A 152 32.61 -2.53 8.10
C ILE A 152 33.66 -1.56 8.66
N ALA A 153 34.13 -1.76 9.89
CA ALA A 153 35.17 -0.90 10.48
C ALA A 153 36.50 -0.94 9.69
N ALA A 154 36.89 -2.12 9.17
CA ALA A 154 38.08 -2.25 8.33
C ALA A 154 37.90 -1.54 6.98
N LEU A 155 36.71 -1.63 6.38
CA LEU A 155 36.35 -0.92 5.15
C LEU A 155 36.33 0.58 5.37
N GLU A 156 35.65 1.06 6.41
CA GLU A 156 35.56 2.48 6.79
C GLU A 156 36.95 3.11 6.96
N LYS A 157 37.88 2.42 7.62
CA LYS A 157 39.27 2.89 7.78
C LYS A 157 39.95 3.11 6.42
N VAL A 158 39.74 2.20 5.46
CA VAL A 158 40.32 2.29 4.12
C VAL A 158 39.65 3.40 3.31
N VAL A 159 38.33 3.49 3.37
CA VAL A 159 37.52 4.51 2.69
C VAL A 159 37.92 5.91 3.16
N ARG A 160 38.02 6.13 4.48
CA ARG A 160 38.48 7.41 5.06
C ARG A 160 39.90 7.76 4.66
N ALA A 161 40.81 6.78 4.60
CA ALA A 161 42.19 7.02 4.21
C ALA A 161 42.33 7.38 2.72
N ARG A 162 41.45 6.87 1.86
CA ARG A 162 41.44 7.15 0.42
C ARG A 162 40.66 8.41 0.03
N GLY A 163 39.62 8.75 0.79
CA GLY A 163 38.72 9.87 0.47
C GLY A 163 37.81 9.60 -0.73
N GLU A 164 37.66 8.34 -1.14
CA GLU A 164 36.82 7.91 -2.27
C GLU A 164 35.48 7.36 -1.74
N PRO A 165 34.33 7.78 -2.29
CA PRO A 165 33.04 7.22 -1.89
C PRO A 165 32.91 5.77 -2.38
N VAL A 166 32.35 4.91 -1.53
CA VAL A 166 32.08 3.50 -1.86
C VAL A 166 30.59 3.20 -1.74
N PHE A 167 30.10 2.30 -2.59
CA PHE A 167 28.75 1.77 -2.53
C PHE A 167 28.79 0.35 -1.99
N PHE A 168 28.09 0.08 -0.88
CA PHE A 168 28.02 -1.27 -0.32
C PHE A 168 26.84 -2.04 -0.91
N GLU A 169 27.08 -3.30 -1.24
CA GLU A 169 26.09 -4.24 -1.75
C GLU A 169 26.39 -5.65 -1.21
N GLY A 170 25.51 -6.63 -1.43
CA GLY A 170 25.72 -8.01 -0.97
C GLY A 170 24.92 -8.36 0.28
N TYR A 171 25.52 -9.13 1.19
CA TYR A 171 24.81 -9.74 2.31
C TYR A 171 24.66 -8.79 3.51
N LEU A 172 23.53 -8.92 4.20
CA LEU A 172 23.24 -8.29 5.49
C LEU A 172 24.00 -9.00 6.63
N PRO A 173 24.18 -8.36 7.81
CA PRO A 173 24.70 -9.06 8.98
C PRO A 173 23.84 -10.30 9.29
N ALA A 174 24.47 -11.39 9.74
CA ALA A 174 23.74 -12.50 10.34
C ALA A 174 22.80 -11.97 11.43
N GLY A 175 21.56 -12.49 11.50
CA GLY A 175 20.45 -11.99 12.31
C GLY A 175 20.77 -11.84 13.80
N ASP A 176 21.48 -10.78 14.14
CA ASP A 176 21.98 -10.46 15.46
C ASP A 176 21.09 -9.34 16.04
N PRO A 177 20.39 -9.60 17.17
CA PRO A 177 19.44 -8.66 17.75
C PRO A 177 20.08 -7.35 18.24
N ALA A 178 21.41 -7.26 18.29
CA ALA A 178 22.11 -6.01 18.57
C ALA A 178 21.97 -4.98 17.44
N TYR A 179 21.68 -5.42 16.20
CA TYR A 179 21.51 -4.52 15.06
C TYR A 179 20.04 -4.20 14.84
N ARG A 180 19.76 -2.90 14.69
CA ARG A 180 18.47 -2.42 14.21
C ARG A 180 18.56 -2.25 12.70
N MET A 181 17.55 -2.76 11.99
CA MET A 181 17.49 -2.70 10.53
C MET A 181 16.51 -1.62 10.09
N PHE A 182 16.86 -0.91 9.03
CA PHE A 182 15.99 0.02 8.33
C PHE A 182 16.18 -0.22 6.85
N ASN A 183 15.09 -0.50 6.13
CA ASN A 183 15.14 -0.83 4.70
C ASN A 183 14.36 0.20 3.89
N VAL A 184 14.95 0.59 2.76
CA VAL A 184 14.32 1.46 1.76
C VAL A 184 14.31 0.68 0.45
N THR A 185 13.13 0.34 -0.03
CA THR A 185 12.94 -0.55 -1.19
C THR A 185 12.12 0.17 -2.24
N PRO A 186 12.52 0.14 -3.53
CA PRO A 186 11.65 0.60 -4.60
C PRO A 186 10.49 -0.40 -4.81
N ASP A 187 9.26 0.09 -4.85
CA ASP A 187 8.05 -0.67 -5.17
C ASP A 187 7.33 0.04 -6.35
N PRO A 188 6.53 -0.62 -7.20
CA PRO A 188 5.93 0.03 -8.35
C PRO A 188 5.14 1.31 -8.01
N GLY A 189 5.73 2.46 -8.35
CA GLY A 189 5.14 3.78 -8.15
C GLY A 189 5.34 4.40 -6.76
N VAL A 190 6.04 3.74 -5.83
CA VAL A 190 6.33 4.25 -4.48
C VAL A 190 7.72 3.82 -3.98
N ILE A 191 8.16 4.40 -2.86
CA ILE A 191 9.31 3.92 -2.10
C ILE A 191 8.79 3.39 -0.78
N GLU A 192 9.02 2.11 -0.53
CA GLU A 192 8.65 1.47 0.73
C GLU A 192 9.77 1.68 1.75
N VAL A 193 9.39 2.11 2.96
CA VAL A 193 10.33 2.31 4.06
C VAL A 193 9.91 1.46 5.24
N ASN A 194 10.69 0.41 5.53
CA ASN A 194 10.50 -0.46 6.68
C ASN A 194 11.33 0.04 7.86
N ILE A 195 10.65 0.55 8.88
CA ILE A 195 11.27 1.08 10.09
C ILE A 195 11.43 0.00 11.17
N HIS A 196 12.51 0.09 11.94
CA HIS A 196 12.74 -0.77 13.09
C HIS A 196 11.75 -0.49 14.25
N PRO A 197 11.53 -1.46 15.15
CA PRO A 197 10.62 -1.31 16.28
C PRO A 197 10.97 -0.13 17.20
N SER A 198 9.95 0.53 17.73
CA SER A 198 10.07 1.63 18.72
C SER A 198 9.64 1.16 20.11
N ALA A 199 10.49 1.37 21.12
CA ALA A 199 10.26 0.91 22.48
C ALA A 199 9.35 1.84 23.29
N SER A 200 9.18 3.09 22.85
CA SER A 200 8.32 4.08 23.50
C SER A 200 7.56 4.94 22.50
N TRP A 201 6.50 5.60 22.97
CA TRP A 201 5.75 6.57 22.16
C TRP A 201 6.64 7.72 21.67
N ARG A 202 7.54 8.21 22.53
CA ARG A 202 8.46 9.30 22.18
C ARG A 202 9.37 8.91 21.01
N GLU A 203 9.96 7.72 21.09
CA GLU A 203 10.83 7.18 20.03
C GLU A 203 10.06 6.92 18.72
N LEU A 204 8.81 6.44 18.81
CA LEU A 204 7.94 6.27 17.64
C LEU A 204 7.66 7.62 16.98
N ALA A 205 7.25 8.63 17.76
CA ALA A 205 6.96 9.97 17.26
C ALA A 205 8.18 10.62 16.59
N GLU A 206 9.32 10.60 17.29
CA GLU A 206 10.59 11.14 16.78
C GLU A 206 10.97 10.48 15.44
N ARG A 207 10.89 9.16 15.34
CA ARG A 207 11.21 8.46 14.09
C ARG A 207 10.26 8.77 12.96
N THR A 208 8.96 8.83 13.23
CA THR A 208 7.96 9.16 12.21
C THR A 208 8.16 10.58 11.70
N GLU A 209 8.49 11.53 12.58
CA GLU A 209 8.78 12.92 12.20
C GLU A 209 10.09 13.03 11.41
N VAL A 210 11.19 12.44 11.91
CA VAL A 210 12.48 12.43 11.20
C VAL A 210 12.36 11.80 9.82
N LEU A 211 11.65 10.66 9.69
CA LEU A 211 11.46 10.03 8.38
C LEU A 211 10.71 10.95 7.41
N ALA A 212 9.68 11.65 7.87
CA ALA A 212 8.93 12.57 7.04
C ALA A 212 9.76 13.80 6.65
N GLU A 213 10.57 14.33 7.57
CA GLU A 213 11.47 15.46 7.31
C GLU A 213 12.57 15.11 6.29
N GLU A 214 13.23 13.96 6.46
CA GLU A 214 14.26 13.47 5.55
C GLU A 214 13.68 13.16 4.16
N ALA A 215 12.50 12.55 4.10
CA ALA A 215 11.78 12.32 2.84
C ALA A 215 11.48 13.64 2.12
N ALA A 216 10.96 14.64 2.84
CA ALA A 216 10.67 15.96 2.29
C ALA A 216 11.93 16.67 1.79
N ALA A 217 13.06 16.54 2.49
CA ALA A 217 14.35 17.13 2.09
C ALA A 217 14.83 16.62 0.71
N VAL A 218 14.49 15.38 0.35
CA VAL A 218 14.77 14.79 -0.96
C VAL A 218 13.57 14.83 -1.92
N ARG A 219 12.56 15.66 -1.62
CA ARG A 219 11.34 15.89 -2.44
C ARG A 219 10.43 14.67 -2.56
N LEU A 220 10.53 13.73 -1.64
CA LEU A 220 9.54 12.67 -1.47
C LEU A 220 8.40 13.17 -0.58
N GLY A 221 7.21 12.63 -0.79
CA GLY A 221 6.02 12.97 -0.03
C GLY A 221 5.07 11.79 0.08
N THR A 222 4.14 11.88 1.03
CA THR A 222 3.10 10.87 1.30
C THR A 222 1.78 11.18 0.63
N GLU A 223 1.70 12.27 -0.14
CA GLU A 223 0.54 12.69 -0.90
C GLU A 223 0.89 13.04 -2.36
N LYS A 224 -0.12 12.93 -3.22
CA LYS A 224 -0.08 13.36 -4.63
C LYS A 224 -1.43 13.96 -5.01
N PHE A 225 -1.46 14.70 -6.12
CA PHE A 225 -2.70 15.21 -6.69
C PHE A 225 -3.17 14.34 -7.85
N ARG A 226 -4.48 14.14 -7.96
CA ARG A 226 -5.12 13.63 -9.17
C ARG A 226 -5.33 14.75 -10.20
N PHE A 227 -5.65 14.39 -11.43
CA PHE A 227 -5.95 15.33 -12.52
C PHE A 227 -7.02 16.36 -12.14
N ASP A 228 -8.02 15.96 -11.37
CA ASP A 228 -9.11 16.81 -10.92
C ASP A 228 -8.75 17.74 -9.73
N GLY A 229 -7.48 17.70 -9.30
CA GLY A 229 -6.98 18.44 -8.15
C GLY A 229 -7.22 17.76 -6.81
N ARG A 230 -7.83 16.57 -6.73
CA ARG A 230 -8.04 15.87 -5.45
C ARG A 230 -6.70 15.42 -4.84
N PRO A 231 -6.40 15.78 -3.57
CA PRO A 231 -5.27 15.19 -2.85
C PRO A 231 -5.59 13.73 -2.51
N THR A 232 -4.62 12.86 -2.70
CA THR A 232 -4.69 11.44 -2.36
C THR A 232 -3.35 11.01 -1.79
N SER A 233 -3.29 9.87 -1.09
CA SER A 233 -1.99 9.32 -0.74
C SER A 233 -1.24 8.86 -1.99
N THR A 234 0.02 8.47 -1.83
CA THR A 234 0.83 7.86 -2.88
C THR A 234 0.28 6.50 -3.34
N GLY A 235 -0.48 5.79 -2.51
CA GLY A 235 -1.16 4.53 -2.83
C GLY A 235 -0.42 3.25 -2.40
N GLY A 236 0.75 3.37 -1.76
CA GLY A 236 1.52 2.22 -1.23
C GLY A 236 1.06 1.73 0.15
N GLY A 237 0.04 2.36 0.73
CA GLY A 237 -0.37 2.09 2.12
C GLY A 237 0.56 2.70 3.17
N ASN A 238 0.17 2.56 4.43
CA ASN A 238 0.94 2.83 5.64
C ASN A 238 0.64 1.69 6.62
N HIS A 239 1.30 0.55 6.43
CA HIS A 239 1.00 -0.64 7.21
C HIS A 239 1.41 -0.47 8.66
N VAL A 240 0.51 -0.83 9.57
CA VAL A 240 0.78 -0.78 11.00
C VAL A 240 1.07 -2.17 11.52
N VAL A 241 2.29 -2.38 12.01
CA VAL A 241 2.75 -3.68 12.52
C VAL A 241 2.80 -3.68 14.05
N PHE A 242 2.18 -4.67 14.67
CA PHE A 242 2.12 -4.87 16.11
C PHE A 242 2.73 -6.21 16.52
N GLY A 243 3.43 -6.23 17.65
CA GLY A 243 3.97 -7.46 18.23
C GLY A 243 4.71 -7.21 19.55
N GLY A 244 5.32 -8.27 20.08
CA GLY A 244 6.21 -8.22 21.24
C GLY A 244 7.65 -7.83 20.87
N ALA A 245 8.46 -7.50 21.87
CA ALA A 245 9.90 -7.33 21.67
C ALA A 245 10.60 -8.66 21.35
N THR A 246 10.07 -9.76 21.87
CA THR A 246 10.36 -11.14 21.48
C THR A 246 9.04 -11.85 21.14
N ILE A 247 9.15 -13.05 20.58
CA ILE A 247 7.97 -13.89 20.29
C ILE A 247 7.23 -14.24 21.58
N GLU A 248 7.94 -14.53 22.66
CA GLU A 248 7.37 -14.85 23.97
C GLU A 248 6.61 -13.65 24.57
N ASP A 249 7.06 -12.44 24.27
CA ASP A 249 6.41 -11.20 24.70
C ASP A 249 5.21 -10.82 23.83
N SER A 250 4.95 -11.54 22.73
CA SER A 250 3.87 -11.20 21.81
C SER A 250 2.51 -11.13 22.50
N PRO A 251 1.73 -10.05 22.28
CA PRO A 251 0.40 -9.94 22.84
C PRO A 251 -0.56 -10.98 22.25
N PHE A 252 -0.33 -11.44 21.02
CA PHE A 252 -1.19 -12.42 20.35
C PHE A 252 -0.90 -13.84 20.84
N LEU A 253 0.35 -14.16 21.18
CA LEU A 253 0.69 -15.41 21.84
C LEU A 253 0.14 -15.46 23.27
N ARG A 254 0.29 -14.37 24.03
CA ARG A 254 -0.11 -14.29 25.44
C ARG A 254 -1.63 -14.17 25.64
N ARG A 255 -2.30 -13.45 24.74
CA ARG A 255 -3.75 -13.21 24.74
C ARG A 255 -4.31 -13.38 23.34
N PRO A 256 -4.53 -14.63 22.91
CA PRO A 256 -5.05 -14.92 21.56
C PRO A 256 -6.41 -14.25 21.28
N ASP A 257 -7.19 -14.01 22.33
CA ASP A 257 -8.48 -13.32 22.27
C ASP A 257 -8.37 -11.82 21.91
N LEU A 258 -7.16 -11.24 21.91
CA LEU A 258 -6.91 -9.88 21.42
C LEU A 258 -7.20 -9.78 19.92
N LEU A 259 -6.66 -10.69 19.10
CA LEU A 259 -6.92 -10.69 17.66
C LEU A 259 -8.41 -10.89 17.36
N ARG A 260 -9.06 -11.82 18.07
CA ARG A 260 -10.53 -11.98 18.02
C ARG A 260 -11.25 -10.67 18.30
N SER A 261 -10.87 -9.96 19.38
CA SER A 261 -11.51 -8.70 19.77
C SER A 261 -11.34 -7.63 18.70
N MET A 262 -10.14 -7.50 18.13
CA MET A 262 -9.87 -6.55 17.04
C MET A 262 -10.69 -6.88 15.79
N LEU A 263 -10.70 -8.15 15.34
CA LEU A 263 -11.49 -8.58 14.19
C LEU A 263 -12.98 -8.33 14.39
N ALA A 264 -13.52 -8.65 15.57
CA ALA A 264 -14.92 -8.42 15.90
C ALA A 264 -15.27 -6.94 15.92
N TYR A 265 -14.39 -6.11 16.47
CA TYR A 265 -14.59 -4.66 16.55
C TYR A 265 -14.55 -4.02 15.16
N TRP A 266 -13.57 -4.36 14.32
CA TRP A 266 -13.51 -3.88 12.93
C TRP A 266 -14.69 -4.36 12.11
N ASN A 267 -15.13 -5.61 12.30
CA ASN A 267 -16.35 -6.09 11.66
C ASN A 267 -17.54 -5.20 12.05
N ASN A 268 -17.72 -4.94 13.36
CA ASN A 268 -18.85 -4.20 13.88
C ASN A 268 -18.78 -2.68 13.69
N HIS A 269 -17.60 -2.14 13.38
CA HIS A 269 -17.39 -0.72 13.10
C HIS A 269 -16.71 -0.54 11.73
N PRO A 270 -17.48 -0.55 10.62
CA PRO A 270 -16.92 -0.38 9.28
C PRO A 270 -16.11 0.91 9.07
N SER A 271 -16.32 1.92 9.91
CA SER A 271 -15.49 3.13 9.89
C SER A 271 -14.01 2.83 10.07
N MET A 272 -13.64 1.81 10.84
CA MET A 272 -12.25 1.42 11.07
C MET A 272 -11.54 0.89 9.83
N SER A 273 -12.29 0.39 8.84
CA SER A 273 -11.75 -0.06 7.54
C SER A 273 -11.78 1.04 6.48
N TYR A 274 -12.71 1.98 6.59
CA TYR A 274 -13.02 2.90 5.50
C TYR A 274 -12.52 4.33 5.71
N LEU A 275 -12.43 4.80 6.96
CA LEU A 275 -12.02 6.17 7.26
C LEU A 275 -10.54 6.41 6.93
N PHE A 276 -9.69 5.40 7.12
CA PHE A 276 -8.23 5.51 6.98
C PHE A 276 -7.69 4.84 5.72
N SER A 277 -8.51 4.11 4.96
CA SER A 277 -8.05 3.40 3.77
C SER A 277 -7.85 4.31 2.56
N GLY A 278 -7.13 3.77 1.58
CA GLY A 278 -6.94 4.42 0.30
C GLY A 278 -8.18 4.47 -0.59
N LEU A 279 -7.98 4.91 -1.83
CA LEU A 279 -9.07 4.99 -2.80
C LEU A 279 -9.53 3.61 -3.27
N PHE A 280 -8.60 2.67 -3.40
CA PHE A 280 -8.90 1.33 -3.89
C PHE A 280 -9.38 0.44 -2.73
N ILE A 281 -10.70 0.42 -2.52
CA ILE A 281 -11.38 -0.40 -1.51
C ILE A 281 -12.27 -1.46 -2.17
N GLY A 282 -12.80 -2.38 -1.36
CA GLY A 282 -13.71 -3.44 -1.79
C GLY A 282 -13.03 -4.80 -1.91
N PRO A 283 -13.78 -5.83 -2.35
CA PRO A 283 -13.38 -7.23 -2.27
C PRO A 283 -12.11 -7.57 -3.07
N THR A 284 -11.82 -6.80 -4.12
CA THR A 284 -10.66 -7.01 -4.98
C THR A 284 -9.48 -6.09 -4.65
N SER A 285 -9.57 -5.30 -3.56
CA SER A 285 -8.53 -4.37 -3.12
C SER A 285 -7.28 -5.08 -2.59
N GLN A 286 -6.30 -4.32 -2.08
CA GLN A 286 -5.09 -4.87 -1.43
C GLN A 286 -5.26 -5.06 0.09
N HIS A 287 -6.47 -4.87 0.60
CA HIS A 287 -6.83 -4.98 2.01
C HIS A 287 -8.36 -5.15 2.18
N PRO A 288 -9.04 -6.12 1.52
CA PRO A 288 -10.47 -6.27 1.66
C PRO A 288 -10.82 -6.67 3.09
N ARG A 289 -12.01 -6.25 3.53
CA ARG A 289 -12.57 -6.74 4.79
C ARG A 289 -12.97 -8.20 4.62
N VAL A 290 -12.98 -8.92 5.74
CA VAL A 290 -13.39 -10.33 5.80
C VAL A 290 -14.81 -10.56 5.26
N ASP A 291 -15.70 -9.57 5.37
CA ASP A 291 -17.12 -9.66 5.00
C ASP A 291 -17.47 -9.03 3.64
N GLU A 292 -16.49 -8.64 2.83
CA GLU A 292 -16.73 -8.02 1.51
C GLU A 292 -16.82 -9.01 0.34
N ALA A 293 -16.20 -10.18 0.45
CA ALA A 293 -16.03 -11.12 -0.67
C ALA A 293 -16.99 -12.32 -0.60
N ARG A 294 -16.92 -13.13 0.46
CA ARG A 294 -17.74 -14.36 0.59
C ARG A 294 -18.87 -14.14 1.59
N THR A 295 -20.08 -14.55 1.20
CA THR A 295 -21.33 -14.31 1.93
C THR A 295 -21.41 -15.07 3.27
N ASP A 296 -20.70 -16.19 3.39
CA ASP A 296 -20.60 -17.03 4.58
C ASP A 296 -19.45 -16.65 5.52
N SER A 297 -18.56 -15.74 5.11
CA SER A 297 -17.32 -15.42 5.86
C SER A 297 -17.57 -15.07 7.33
N VAL A 298 -18.63 -14.30 7.62
CA VAL A 298 -18.94 -13.90 9.00
C VAL A 298 -19.39 -15.10 9.84
N TYR A 299 -20.05 -16.09 9.24
CA TYR A 299 -20.45 -17.32 9.93
C TYR A 299 -19.24 -18.19 10.24
N GLU A 300 -18.37 -18.40 9.26
CA GLU A 300 -17.12 -19.13 9.46
C GLU A 300 -16.20 -18.41 10.46
N LEU A 301 -16.21 -17.07 10.48
CA LEU A 301 -15.48 -16.28 11.47
C LEU A 301 -16.02 -16.47 12.90
N GLU A 302 -17.34 -16.58 13.07
CA GLU A 302 -17.95 -16.93 14.37
C GLU A 302 -17.54 -18.32 14.85
N ILE A 303 -17.41 -19.30 13.94
CA ILE A 303 -16.88 -20.64 14.28
C ILE A 303 -15.40 -20.54 14.68
N ALA A 304 -14.59 -19.81 13.92
CA ALA A 304 -13.18 -19.59 14.22
C ALA A 304 -12.98 -18.94 15.59
N PHE A 305 -13.83 -17.97 15.96
CA PHE A 305 -13.81 -17.34 17.28
C PHE A 305 -14.05 -18.32 18.43
N GLN A 306 -14.80 -19.40 18.22
CA GLN A 306 -15.00 -20.44 19.23
C GLN A 306 -13.74 -21.27 19.47
N GLN A 307 -12.80 -21.28 18.52
CA GLN A 307 -11.52 -21.99 18.64
C GLN A 307 -10.45 -21.17 19.38
N VAL A 308 -10.69 -19.87 19.62
CA VAL A 308 -9.75 -18.98 20.29
C VAL A 308 -10.00 -18.99 21.80
N ALA A 309 -9.31 -19.87 22.51
CA ALA A 309 -9.38 -19.94 23.98
C ALA A 309 -8.64 -18.76 24.65
N ARG A 310 -9.24 -18.17 25.69
CA ARG A 310 -8.62 -17.10 26.48
C ARG A 310 -7.44 -17.62 27.29
N GLY A 311 -6.32 -16.90 27.25
CA GLY A 311 -5.18 -17.13 28.14
C GLY A 311 -4.40 -18.43 27.92
N ASP A 312 -4.60 -19.09 26.79
CA ASP A 312 -3.84 -20.29 26.41
C ASP A 312 -2.78 -19.95 25.36
N ALA A 313 -1.51 -19.94 25.79
CA ALA A 313 -0.39 -19.72 24.88
C ALA A 313 -0.27 -20.81 23.80
N ALA A 314 -0.79 -22.02 24.03
CA ALA A 314 -0.86 -23.05 23.01
C ALA A 314 -1.87 -22.69 21.91
N ALA A 315 -3.02 -22.10 22.27
CA ALA A 315 -3.96 -21.55 21.31
C ALA A 315 -3.35 -20.39 20.50
N GLY A 316 -2.52 -19.56 21.14
CA GLY A 316 -1.77 -18.47 20.47
C GLY A 316 -0.94 -18.96 19.28
N ARG A 317 -0.28 -20.12 19.41
CA ARG A 317 0.52 -20.75 18.32
C ARG A 317 -0.31 -21.24 17.14
N HIS A 318 -1.63 -21.26 17.26
CA HIS A 318 -2.55 -21.75 16.24
C HIS A 318 -3.42 -20.65 15.63
N LEU A 319 -3.25 -19.39 16.06
CA LEU A 319 -4.03 -18.25 15.53
C LEU A 319 -3.96 -18.15 14.01
N GLU A 320 -2.76 -18.22 13.44
CA GLU A 320 -2.58 -18.22 11.98
C GLU A 320 -3.45 -19.32 11.34
N ARG A 321 -3.36 -20.56 11.82
CA ARG A 321 -4.11 -21.70 11.25
C ARG A 321 -5.62 -21.54 11.36
N VAL A 322 -6.08 -20.93 12.45
CA VAL A 322 -7.51 -20.66 12.69
C VAL A 322 -8.05 -19.63 11.68
N PHE A 323 -7.24 -18.61 11.34
CA PHE A 323 -7.71 -17.46 10.56
C PHE A 323 -7.20 -17.41 9.11
N GLN A 324 -6.17 -18.15 8.72
CA GLN A 324 -5.47 -18.03 7.43
C GLN A 324 -6.37 -18.23 6.21
N ASN A 325 -7.45 -19.01 6.32
CA ASN A 325 -8.38 -19.26 5.22
C ASN A 325 -9.55 -18.27 5.21
N LEU A 326 -9.67 -17.45 6.25
CA LEU A 326 -10.71 -16.45 6.45
C LEU A 326 -10.21 -15.05 6.11
N LEU A 327 -9.00 -14.71 6.57
CA LEU A 327 -8.33 -13.43 6.36
C LEU A 327 -7.52 -13.46 5.06
N VAL A 328 -8.23 -13.44 3.93
CA VAL A 328 -7.66 -13.51 2.58
C VAL A 328 -8.39 -12.58 1.63
N ASP A 329 -7.74 -12.20 0.53
CA ASP A 329 -8.44 -11.64 -0.61
C ASP A 329 -9.27 -12.69 -1.38
N VAL A 330 -9.96 -12.24 -2.43
CA VAL A 330 -10.76 -13.12 -3.32
C VAL A 330 -9.96 -14.23 -4.00
N ALA A 331 -8.63 -14.12 -4.08
CA ALA A 331 -7.74 -15.11 -4.66
C ALA A 331 -7.10 -16.04 -3.60
N GLY A 332 -7.44 -15.87 -2.31
CA GLY A 332 -6.85 -16.64 -1.22
C GLY A 332 -5.51 -16.11 -0.72
N ASN A 333 -5.12 -14.89 -1.07
CA ASN A 333 -3.86 -14.28 -0.64
C ASN A 333 -4.04 -13.59 0.73
N THR A 334 -3.35 -14.12 1.73
CA THR A 334 -3.32 -13.60 3.12
C THR A 334 -2.58 -12.28 3.26
N HIS A 335 -1.56 -12.05 2.42
CA HIS A 335 -0.79 -10.80 2.39
C HIS A 335 -1.64 -9.59 1.98
N ARG A 336 -2.73 -9.84 1.25
CA ARG A 336 -3.64 -8.82 0.74
C ARG A 336 -4.86 -8.62 1.62
N ALA A 337 -4.95 -9.24 2.81
CA ALA A 337 -6.07 -9.06 3.72
C ALA A 337 -5.94 -7.76 4.55
N GLU A 338 -7.07 -7.20 5.01
CA GLU A 338 -7.04 -6.05 5.93
C GLU A 338 -6.22 -6.33 7.20
N PHE A 339 -6.43 -7.53 7.78
CA PHE A 339 -5.64 -8.09 8.87
C PHE A 339 -4.70 -9.15 8.28
N CYS A 340 -3.47 -8.74 7.98
CA CYS A 340 -2.44 -9.62 7.46
C CYS A 340 -1.79 -10.40 8.61
N ILE A 341 -1.93 -11.72 8.56
CA ILE A 341 -1.45 -12.66 9.58
C ILE A 341 -0.22 -13.46 9.14
N ASP A 342 0.36 -13.12 7.98
CA ASP A 342 1.55 -13.79 7.43
C ASP A 342 2.77 -13.72 8.32
N LYS A 343 2.80 -12.76 9.25
CA LYS A 343 3.91 -12.54 10.16
C LYS A 343 3.64 -13.11 11.55
N LEU A 344 2.48 -13.75 11.77
CA LEU A 344 2.18 -14.48 12.99
C LEU A 344 3.02 -15.76 13.08
N TYR A 345 3.36 -16.12 14.32
CA TYR A 345 4.09 -17.26 14.85
C TYR A 345 5.04 -18.03 13.88
N PRO A 346 6.32 -18.26 14.24
CA PRO A 346 7.24 -19.04 13.41
C PRO A 346 6.69 -20.41 13.01
N SER A 347 6.78 -20.72 11.72
CA SER A 347 6.45 -22.03 11.18
C SER A 347 7.73 -22.79 10.82
N ARG A 348 7.63 -24.11 10.60
CA ARG A 348 8.79 -24.89 10.12
C ARG A 348 9.32 -24.39 8.77
N GLN A 349 8.45 -23.80 7.96
CA GLN A 349 8.76 -23.28 6.63
C GLN A 349 9.28 -21.84 6.66
N GLN A 350 8.91 -21.07 7.70
CA GLN A 350 9.29 -19.67 7.90
C GLN A 350 9.69 -19.44 9.37
N PRO A 351 10.87 -19.95 9.79
CA PRO A 351 11.34 -19.83 11.17
C PRO A 351 11.69 -18.39 11.60
N GLU A 352 11.81 -17.46 10.66
CA GLU A 352 12.22 -16.06 10.87
C GLU A 352 11.09 -15.12 11.32
N ARG A 353 9.84 -15.58 11.40
CA ARG A 353 8.69 -14.74 11.77
C ARG A 353 8.74 -14.30 13.24
N GLY A 354 8.25 -13.09 13.53
CA GLY A 354 8.31 -12.47 14.86
C GLY A 354 7.03 -12.54 15.70
N ASP A 355 6.00 -13.27 15.26
CA ASP A 355 4.63 -13.21 15.79
C ASP A 355 4.02 -11.79 15.76
N LEU A 356 3.99 -11.22 14.56
CA LEU A 356 3.54 -9.85 14.29
C LEU A 356 2.22 -9.85 13.52
N LEU A 357 1.31 -8.95 13.91
CA LEU A 357 0.09 -8.64 13.16
C LEU A 357 0.32 -7.37 12.34
N GLU A 358 -0.04 -7.40 11.05
CA GLU A 358 0.05 -6.24 10.16
C GLU A 358 -1.36 -5.78 9.75
N LEU A 359 -1.68 -4.51 10.02
CA LEU A 359 -2.91 -3.88 9.57
C LEU A 359 -2.64 -3.08 8.30
N ARG A 360 -3.39 -3.36 7.23
CA ARG A 360 -3.09 -2.85 5.88
C ARG A 360 -4.03 -1.77 5.36
N ALA A 361 -5.22 -1.64 5.92
CA ALA A 361 -6.24 -0.66 5.47
C ALA A 361 -5.99 0.77 5.99
N PHE A 362 -4.73 1.21 6.01
CA PHE A 362 -4.31 2.52 6.49
C PHE A 362 -3.48 3.25 5.44
N GLU A 363 -3.81 4.52 5.24
CA GLU A 363 -3.03 5.49 4.49
C GLU A 363 -2.93 6.78 5.30
N THR A 364 -1.88 7.54 5.07
CA THR A 364 -1.70 8.80 5.76
C THR A 364 -0.97 9.82 4.89
N PRO A 365 -1.52 11.04 4.72
CA PRO A 365 -0.85 12.10 3.98
C PRO A 365 0.18 12.88 4.81
N HIS A 366 0.21 12.74 6.15
CA HIS A 366 1.09 13.55 7.01
C HIS A 366 1.51 12.81 8.31
N ALA A 367 2.77 12.97 8.74
CA ALA A 367 3.34 12.32 9.93
C ALA A 367 2.49 12.42 11.20
N ARG A 368 1.97 13.62 11.52
CA ARG A 368 1.09 13.79 12.69
C ARG A 368 -0.24 13.05 12.58
N MET A 369 -0.83 12.95 11.38
CA MET A 369 -2.03 12.16 11.17
C MET A 369 -1.74 10.67 11.38
N ASN A 370 -0.53 10.22 11.01
CA ASN A 370 -0.05 8.85 11.21
C ASN A 370 0.01 8.55 12.71
N LEU A 371 0.64 9.46 13.47
CA LEU A 371 0.72 9.32 14.91
C LEU A 371 -0.66 9.26 15.57
N VAL A 372 -1.64 10.06 15.14
CA VAL A 372 -3.00 9.92 15.70
C VAL A 372 -3.63 8.56 15.39
N GLN A 373 -3.43 8.02 14.17
CA GLN A 373 -3.89 6.66 13.81
C GLN A 373 -3.20 5.58 14.67
N LEU A 374 -1.88 5.67 14.85
CA LEU A 374 -1.10 4.75 15.68
C LEU A 374 -1.55 4.81 17.16
N LEU A 375 -1.84 6.01 17.67
CA LEU A 375 -2.36 6.19 19.01
C LEU A 375 -3.73 5.54 19.17
N LEU A 376 -4.62 5.70 18.17
CA LEU A 376 -5.96 5.10 18.16
C LEU A 376 -5.88 3.57 18.24
N ILE A 377 -5.08 2.95 17.37
CA ILE A 377 -4.95 1.49 17.35
C ILE A 377 -4.32 0.99 18.66
N ARG A 378 -3.31 1.70 19.19
CA ARG A 378 -2.69 1.35 20.48
C ARG A 378 -3.69 1.46 21.64
N ALA A 379 -4.56 2.46 21.65
CA ALA A 379 -5.61 2.62 22.66
C ALA A 379 -6.63 1.48 22.58
N LEU A 380 -7.09 1.12 21.37
CA LEU A 380 -8.01 0.00 21.15
C LEU A 380 -7.38 -1.33 21.60
N ALA A 381 -6.13 -1.59 21.23
CA ALA A 381 -5.40 -2.78 21.68
C ALA A 381 -5.30 -2.83 23.21
N ALA A 382 -5.04 -1.70 23.86
CA ALA A 382 -5.00 -1.62 25.32
C ALA A 382 -6.38 -1.78 25.97
N VAL A 383 -7.47 -1.29 25.35
CA VAL A 383 -8.84 -1.57 25.77
C VAL A 383 -9.11 -3.07 25.73
N PHE A 384 -8.92 -3.70 24.58
CA PHE A 384 -9.22 -5.12 24.37
C PHE A 384 -8.35 -6.05 25.22
N TRP A 385 -7.12 -5.64 25.51
CA TRP A 385 -6.26 -6.35 26.45
C TRP A 385 -6.88 -6.42 27.85
N ARG A 386 -7.44 -5.30 28.35
CA ARG A 386 -8.07 -5.23 29.68
C ARG A 386 -9.46 -5.87 29.68
N ALA A 387 -10.26 -5.58 28.65
CA ALA A 387 -11.64 -6.00 28.52
C ALA A 387 -11.88 -6.47 27.07
N PRO A 388 -11.88 -7.79 26.81
CA PRO A 388 -12.12 -8.34 25.49
C PRO A 388 -13.45 -7.88 24.90
N TYR A 389 -13.48 -7.67 23.59
CA TYR A 389 -14.72 -7.35 22.88
C TYR A 389 -15.47 -8.63 22.54
N GLU A 390 -16.68 -8.79 23.06
CA GLU A 390 -17.47 -10.03 22.96
C GLU A 390 -18.82 -9.87 22.27
N ALA A 391 -19.09 -8.70 21.68
CA ALA A 391 -20.34 -8.49 20.98
C ALA A 391 -20.47 -9.44 19.77
N PRO A 392 -21.70 -9.88 19.43
CA PRO A 392 -21.95 -10.66 18.22
C PRO A 392 -21.50 -9.91 16.96
N LEU A 393 -21.13 -10.66 15.91
CA LEU A 393 -20.73 -10.06 14.64
C LEU A 393 -21.94 -9.49 13.90
N ALA A 394 -21.81 -8.24 13.45
CA ALA A 394 -22.78 -7.61 12.58
C ALA A 394 -22.78 -8.25 11.19
N ARG A 395 -23.96 -8.58 10.68
CA ARG A 395 -24.19 -9.05 9.30
C ARG A 395 -24.57 -7.86 8.42
N TRP A 396 -23.59 -7.15 7.89
CA TRP A 396 -23.85 -5.93 7.13
C TRP A 396 -24.52 -6.21 5.78
N GLY A 397 -24.04 -7.23 5.06
CA GLY A 397 -24.51 -7.53 3.71
C GLY A 397 -24.33 -6.32 2.80
N THR A 398 -25.32 -6.06 1.95
CA THR A 398 -25.28 -4.92 1.00
C THR A 398 -25.28 -3.55 1.66
N ARG A 399 -25.65 -3.45 2.96
CA ARG A 399 -25.53 -2.20 3.73
C ARG A 399 -24.09 -1.71 3.83
N LEU A 400 -23.09 -2.60 3.74
CA LEU A 400 -21.69 -2.23 3.77
C LEU A 400 -21.34 -1.30 2.60
N HIS A 401 -21.73 -1.66 1.38
CA HIS A 401 -21.46 -0.90 0.15
C HIS A 401 -22.56 0.12 -0.21
N ASP A 402 -23.53 0.31 0.67
CA ASP A 402 -24.57 1.34 0.55
C ASP A 402 -24.39 2.42 1.61
N ARG A 403 -24.55 2.05 2.90
CA ARG A 403 -24.50 2.97 4.03
C ARG A 403 -23.09 3.43 4.36
N PHE A 404 -22.14 2.50 4.49
CA PHE A 404 -20.77 2.81 4.94
C PHE A 404 -19.86 3.28 3.81
N MET A 405 -20.41 3.50 2.61
CA MET A 405 -19.75 4.26 1.56
C MET A 405 -19.97 5.77 1.71
N LEU A 406 -20.88 6.19 2.58
CA LEU A 406 -21.25 7.60 2.76
C LEU A 406 -20.53 8.21 3.98
N PRO A 407 -19.87 9.38 3.83
CA PRO A 407 -19.14 10.07 4.89
C PRO A 407 -19.91 10.19 6.21
N HIS A 408 -21.21 10.53 6.16
CA HIS A 408 -22.04 10.73 7.35
C HIS A 408 -22.09 9.49 8.23
N PHE A 409 -22.33 8.33 7.63
CA PHE A 409 -22.47 7.09 8.40
C PHE A 409 -21.13 6.51 8.84
N VAL A 410 -20.07 6.74 8.06
CA VAL A 410 -18.70 6.43 8.50
C VAL A 410 -18.33 7.27 9.71
N TRP A 411 -18.59 8.58 9.67
CA TRP A 411 -18.27 9.48 10.78
C TRP A 411 -19.09 9.17 12.04
N ARG A 412 -20.40 8.95 11.89
CA ARG A 412 -21.28 8.57 13.00
C ARG A 412 -20.90 7.23 13.63
N ASP A 413 -20.48 6.25 12.84
CA ASP A 413 -19.97 4.99 13.37
C ASP A 413 -18.65 5.20 14.13
N PHE A 414 -17.77 6.05 13.60
CA PHE A 414 -16.52 6.41 14.25
C PHE A 414 -16.72 7.19 15.56
N GLU A 415 -17.75 8.03 15.66
CA GLU A 415 -18.16 8.66 16.92
C GLU A 415 -18.50 7.64 18.01
N ALA A 416 -19.05 6.47 17.63
CA ALA A 416 -19.26 5.38 18.58
C ALA A 416 -17.92 4.80 19.06
N VAL A 417 -16.94 4.64 18.16
CA VAL A 417 -15.59 4.19 18.52
C VAL A 417 -14.92 5.13 19.53
N ILE A 418 -15.00 6.44 19.29
CA ILE A 418 -14.44 7.44 20.22
C ILE A 418 -15.21 7.44 21.55
N ARG A 419 -16.53 7.25 21.54
CA ARG A 419 -17.33 7.12 22.76
C ARG A 419 -16.91 5.89 23.58
N ASP A 420 -16.67 4.76 22.93
CA ASP A 420 -16.22 3.53 23.60
C ASP A 420 -14.84 3.71 24.25
N LEU A 421 -13.89 4.33 23.54
CA LEU A 421 -12.58 4.66 24.08
C LEU A 421 -12.67 5.58 25.31
N ASN A 422 -13.48 6.63 25.22
CA ASN A 422 -13.71 7.58 26.31
C ASN A 422 -14.35 6.90 27.53
N ALA A 423 -15.32 6.01 27.32
CA ALA A 423 -15.93 5.22 28.39
C ALA A 423 -14.91 4.30 29.10
N GLN A 424 -13.83 3.92 28.42
CA GLN A 424 -12.72 3.13 28.95
C GLN A 424 -11.57 3.98 29.53
N GLY A 425 -11.75 5.29 29.63
CA GLY A 425 -10.78 6.22 30.21
C GLY A 425 -9.68 6.69 29.25
N TYR A 426 -9.85 6.50 27.93
CA TYR A 426 -8.95 7.04 26.91
C TYR A 426 -9.60 8.28 26.29
N GLY A 427 -9.18 9.47 26.75
CA GLY A 427 -9.70 10.79 26.38
C GLY A 427 -9.43 11.20 24.92
N PHE A 428 -10.00 10.49 23.97
CA PHE A 428 -9.91 10.83 22.55
C PHE A 428 -10.97 11.87 22.15
N GLU A 429 -10.55 12.83 21.34
CA GLU A 429 -11.44 13.86 20.79
C GLU A 429 -11.64 13.65 19.29
N MET A 430 -12.89 13.75 18.83
CA MET A 430 -13.23 13.68 17.39
C MET A 430 -12.47 14.74 16.58
N ALA A 431 -12.19 15.90 17.16
CA ALA A 431 -11.49 16.99 16.51
C ALA A 431 -10.08 16.62 16.03
N TRP A 432 -9.40 15.69 16.70
CA TRP A 432 -8.06 15.22 16.29
C TRP A 432 -8.09 14.44 14.97
N LEU A 433 -9.28 13.96 14.57
CA LEU A 433 -9.49 13.16 13.36
C LEU A 433 -10.16 13.94 12.22
N ALA A 434 -10.44 15.23 12.43
CA ALA A 434 -11.13 16.07 11.43
C ALA A 434 -10.33 16.17 10.12
N SER A 435 -9.00 16.24 10.19
CA SER A 435 -8.15 16.26 9.00
C SER A 435 -8.17 14.94 8.23
N GLN A 436 -8.26 13.80 8.92
CA GLN A 436 -8.40 12.47 8.32
C GLN A 436 -9.74 12.38 7.60
N PHE A 437 -10.82 12.86 8.23
CA PHE A 437 -12.13 12.92 7.63
C PHE A 437 -12.15 13.80 6.37
N GLU A 438 -11.62 15.02 6.43
CA GLU A 438 -11.59 15.92 5.28
C GLU A 438 -10.71 15.39 4.15
N PHE A 439 -9.59 14.74 4.48
CA PHE A 439 -8.73 14.10 3.48
C PHE A 439 -9.44 12.93 2.79
N ARG A 440 -10.15 12.10 3.56
CA ARG A 440 -10.87 10.93 3.03
C ARG A 440 -12.12 11.31 2.25
N PHE A 441 -12.87 12.27 2.78
CA PHE A 441 -14.17 12.74 2.31
C PHE A 441 -14.17 14.27 2.03
N PRO A 442 -13.38 14.74 1.05
CA PRO A 442 -13.28 16.16 0.76
C PRO A 442 -14.63 16.83 0.53
N PHE A 443 -14.79 18.03 1.09
CA PHE A 443 -15.89 18.92 0.78
C PHE A 443 -15.84 19.37 -0.68
N LEU A 444 -16.96 19.21 -1.39
CA LEU A 444 -17.07 19.58 -2.81
C LEU A 444 -17.71 20.94 -2.99
N GLY A 445 -18.69 21.29 -2.16
CA GLY A 445 -19.40 22.57 -2.21
C GLY A 445 -20.73 22.54 -1.48
N SER A 446 -21.29 23.71 -1.20
CA SER A 446 -22.63 23.86 -0.66
C SER A 446 -23.34 25.07 -1.26
N ALA A 447 -24.68 25.06 -1.18
CA ALA A 447 -25.53 26.16 -1.60
C ALA A 447 -26.78 26.22 -0.72
N VAL A 448 -27.36 27.42 -0.59
CA VAL A 448 -28.56 27.65 0.24
C VAL A 448 -29.67 28.27 -0.61
N TYR A 449 -30.87 27.71 -0.54
CA TYR A 449 -32.07 28.21 -1.22
C TYR A 449 -33.28 28.06 -0.31
N ASP A 450 -34.02 29.14 -0.09
CA ASP A 450 -35.23 29.15 0.75
C ASP A 450 -35.00 28.47 2.12
N GLU A 451 -33.93 28.88 2.81
CA GLU A 451 -33.46 28.33 4.10
C GLU A 451 -33.01 26.86 4.08
N MET A 452 -33.09 26.17 2.94
CA MET A 452 -32.57 24.83 2.76
C MET A 452 -31.12 24.86 2.29
N GLU A 453 -30.25 24.14 2.99
CA GLU A 453 -28.84 23.98 2.61
C GLU A 453 -28.63 22.63 1.95
N ILE A 454 -28.01 22.62 0.76
CA ILE A 454 -27.49 21.42 0.11
C ILE A 454 -25.96 21.41 0.22
N GLU A 455 -25.40 20.32 0.77
CA GLU A 455 -23.96 20.08 0.87
C GLU A 455 -23.58 18.82 0.08
N LEU A 456 -22.51 18.93 -0.72
CA LEU A 456 -21.91 17.82 -1.45
C LEU A 456 -20.54 17.47 -0.86
N ARG A 457 -20.35 16.18 -0.58
CA ARG A 457 -19.04 15.62 -0.19
C ARG A 457 -18.70 14.43 -1.06
N GLN A 458 -17.41 14.28 -1.32
CA GLN A 458 -16.89 13.08 -1.94
C GLN A 458 -17.17 11.87 -1.04
N ALA A 459 -17.74 10.81 -1.61
CA ALA A 459 -18.02 9.56 -0.92
C ALA A 459 -17.11 8.43 -1.43
N LEU A 460 -17.24 7.24 -0.85
CA LEU A 460 -16.46 6.07 -1.23
C LEU A 460 -17.12 5.34 -2.39
N GLU A 461 -16.31 4.82 -3.29
CA GLU A 461 -16.77 3.90 -4.32
C GLU A 461 -15.73 2.80 -4.49
N PRO A 462 -16.10 1.52 -4.26
CA PRO A 462 -15.22 0.40 -4.56
C PRO A 462 -14.95 0.31 -6.06
N TRP A 463 -13.68 0.16 -6.43
CA TRP A 463 -13.31 -0.07 -7.82
C TRP A 463 -13.11 -1.57 -8.06
N PRO A 464 -13.93 -2.21 -8.90
CA PRO A 464 -13.77 -3.62 -9.16
C PRO A 464 -12.55 -3.88 -10.05
N VAL A 465 -11.81 -4.94 -9.72
CA VAL A 465 -10.91 -5.58 -10.67
C VAL A 465 -11.77 -6.36 -11.67
N LEU A 466 -11.53 -6.15 -12.96
CA LEU A 466 -12.29 -6.75 -14.05
C LEU A 466 -11.70 -8.10 -14.49
N ALA A 467 -12.30 -8.68 -15.52
CA ALA A 467 -11.86 -9.94 -16.11
C ALA A 467 -10.39 -9.89 -16.58
N GLU A 468 -9.76 -11.06 -16.63
CA GLU A 468 -8.40 -11.21 -17.16
C GLU A 468 -8.37 -10.93 -18.66
N GLU A 469 -7.40 -10.13 -19.09
CA GLU A 469 -7.08 -9.84 -20.47
C GLU A 469 -5.70 -10.41 -20.80
N ALA A 470 -5.56 -10.99 -21.99
CA ALA A 470 -4.25 -11.42 -22.48
C ALA A 470 -3.41 -10.20 -22.89
N VAL A 471 -2.18 -10.13 -22.39
CA VAL A 471 -1.18 -9.12 -22.76
C VAL A 471 0.10 -9.83 -23.20
N THR A 472 0.97 -9.15 -23.94
CA THR A 472 2.27 -9.73 -24.30
C THR A 472 3.01 -10.14 -23.03
N GLY A 473 3.39 -11.42 -22.93
CA GLY A 473 4.11 -11.95 -21.76
C GLY A 473 3.25 -12.37 -20.56
N GLY A 474 1.91 -12.33 -20.62
CA GLY A 474 1.07 -12.83 -19.53
C GLY A 474 -0.40 -12.43 -19.59
N THR A 475 -1.01 -12.28 -18.42
CA THR A 475 -2.37 -11.73 -18.26
C THR A 475 -2.34 -10.48 -17.39
N ALA A 476 -3.23 -9.55 -17.67
CA ALA A 476 -3.45 -8.36 -16.87
C ALA A 476 -4.92 -8.30 -16.45
N ARG A 477 -5.19 -7.61 -15.34
CA ARG A 477 -6.56 -7.27 -14.94
C ARG A 477 -6.64 -5.77 -14.71
N THR A 478 -7.62 -5.15 -15.34
CA THR A 478 -7.86 -3.71 -15.23
C THR A 478 -8.72 -3.42 -14.01
N VAL A 479 -8.44 -2.31 -13.32
CA VAL A 479 -9.30 -1.76 -12.26
C VAL A 479 -10.21 -0.70 -12.88
N ASP A 480 -11.54 -0.85 -12.75
CA ASP A 480 -12.47 0.17 -13.24
C ASP A 480 -12.59 1.35 -12.27
N ALA A 481 -11.71 2.34 -12.45
CA ALA A 481 -11.72 3.57 -11.66
C ALA A 481 -12.71 4.63 -12.18
N SER A 482 -13.50 4.35 -13.22
CA SER A 482 -14.44 5.32 -13.83
C SER A 482 -15.72 5.55 -13.05
N LEU A 483 -15.97 4.73 -12.02
CA LEU A 483 -17.10 4.89 -11.12
C LEU A 483 -16.72 5.79 -9.95
N ASP A 484 -17.65 6.67 -9.61
CA ASP A 484 -17.49 7.59 -8.50
C ASP A 484 -18.78 7.72 -7.69
N ARG A 485 -18.66 8.27 -6.48
CA ARG A 485 -19.79 8.50 -5.58
C ARG A 485 -19.68 9.84 -4.88
N VAL A 486 -20.81 10.54 -4.84
CA VAL A 486 -21.00 11.77 -4.05
C VAL A 486 -22.04 11.51 -2.98
N GLN A 487 -21.80 11.97 -1.76
CA GLN A 487 -22.85 12.12 -0.76
C GLN A 487 -23.46 13.51 -0.91
N VAL A 488 -24.78 13.55 -0.91
CA VAL A 488 -25.57 14.77 -0.78
C VAL A 488 -26.24 14.77 0.59
N MET A 489 -26.17 15.91 1.26
CA MET A 489 -26.81 16.18 2.53
C MET A 489 -27.70 17.43 2.38
N VAL A 490 -28.96 17.35 2.82
CA VAL A 490 -29.89 18.48 2.78
C VAL A 490 -30.41 18.78 4.18
N ARG A 491 -30.31 20.05 4.58
CA ARG A 491 -30.80 20.59 5.87
C ARG A 491 -31.95 21.56 5.64
N GLY A 492 -32.86 21.67 6.60
CA GLY A 492 -34.00 22.61 6.52
C GLY A 492 -35.14 22.18 5.56
N MET A 493 -35.04 21.00 4.94
CA MET A 493 -36.03 20.55 3.96
C MET A 493 -37.31 20.04 4.62
N ALA A 494 -38.47 20.63 4.28
CA ALA A 494 -39.77 20.11 4.67
C ALA A 494 -40.18 18.89 3.81
N GLU A 495 -40.27 17.71 4.43
CA GLU A 495 -40.47 16.41 3.74
C GLU A 495 -41.72 16.36 2.85
N GLU A 496 -42.81 16.96 3.34
CA GLU A 496 -44.14 16.93 2.72
C GLU A 496 -44.17 17.72 1.41
N ARG A 497 -43.26 18.70 1.28
CA ARG A 497 -43.29 19.72 0.24
C ARG A 497 -42.14 19.58 -0.75
N HIS A 498 -40.95 19.25 -0.26
CA HIS A 498 -39.74 19.30 -1.07
C HIS A 498 -39.23 17.91 -1.44
N MET A 499 -38.48 17.84 -2.53
CA MET A 499 -37.76 16.65 -3.00
C MET A 499 -36.38 17.05 -3.46
N LEU A 500 -35.42 16.14 -3.27
CA LEU A 500 -34.13 16.25 -3.93
C LEU A 500 -34.14 15.41 -5.21
N VAL A 501 -33.74 16.01 -6.32
CA VAL A 501 -33.64 15.37 -7.63
C VAL A 501 -32.20 15.51 -8.12
N CYS A 502 -31.66 14.45 -8.74
CA CYS A 502 -30.35 14.47 -9.38
C CYS A 502 -30.50 13.96 -10.83
N ASN A 503 -30.08 14.76 -11.80
CA ASN A 503 -30.21 14.46 -13.25
C ASN A 503 -31.64 14.01 -13.63
N GLY A 504 -32.66 14.71 -13.11
CA GLY A 504 -34.07 14.41 -13.36
C GLY A 504 -34.62 13.18 -12.60
N ARG A 505 -33.82 12.51 -11.78
CA ARG A 505 -34.25 11.35 -10.97
C ARG A 505 -34.33 11.70 -9.51
N THR A 506 -35.42 11.31 -8.85
CA THR A 506 -35.59 11.53 -7.42
C THR A 506 -34.54 10.76 -6.61
N VAL A 507 -33.85 11.48 -5.74
CA VAL A 507 -32.85 10.92 -4.83
C VAL A 507 -33.56 10.22 -3.65
N PRO A 508 -33.16 8.99 -3.28
CA PRO A 508 -33.74 8.30 -2.13
C PRO A 508 -33.42 9.07 -0.85
N ARG A 509 -34.47 9.49 -0.13
CA ARG A 509 -34.34 10.20 1.13
C ARG A 509 -34.16 9.24 2.31
N THR A 510 -33.16 9.47 3.14
CA THR A 510 -33.04 8.89 4.49
C THR A 510 -32.83 10.02 5.48
N GLU A 511 -33.75 10.17 6.43
CA GLU A 511 -33.63 11.16 7.50
C GLU A 511 -32.69 10.64 8.60
N THR A 512 -31.80 11.50 9.08
CA THR A 512 -30.89 11.27 10.21
C THR A 512 -30.62 12.61 10.88
N ASP A 513 -30.88 12.69 12.19
CA ASP A 513 -30.55 13.87 13.02
C ASP A 513 -31.11 15.19 12.45
N GLY A 514 -32.33 15.15 11.91
CA GLY A 514 -33.02 16.31 11.30
C GLY A 514 -32.49 16.71 9.92
N GLN A 515 -31.75 15.84 9.25
CA GLN A 515 -31.13 16.08 7.94
C GLN A 515 -31.37 14.90 7.01
N TYR A 516 -31.34 15.15 5.70
CA TYR A 516 -31.52 14.10 4.70
C TYR A 516 -30.18 13.77 4.06
N VAL A 517 -29.82 12.50 4.05
CA VAL A 517 -28.54 12.01 3.50
C VAL A 517 -28.79 10.95 2.45
N ALA A 518 -28.08 11.06 1.33
CA ALA A 518 -28.12 10.07 0.25
C ALA A 518 -26.78 9.99 -0.50
N GLY A 519 -26.54 8.84 -1.13
CA GLY A 519 -25.47 8.64 -2.09
C GLY A 519 -25.94 8.80 -3.53
N ILE A 520 -25.11 9.39 -4.38
CA ILE A 520 -25.24 9.37 -5.83
C ILE A 520 -24.07 8.59 -6.39
N ARG A 521 -24.35 7.42 -6.96
CA ARG A 521 -23.37 6.58 -7.65
C ARG A 521 -23.52 6.75 -9.15
N PHE A 522 -22.42 6.98 -9.84
CA PHE A 522 -22.43 7.31 -11.25
C PHE A 522 -21.10 6.96 -11.92
N ARG A 523 -21.10 6.93 -13.26
CA ARG A 523 -19.89 6.88 -14.07
C ARG A 523 -19.41 8.31 -14.32
N ALA A 524 -18.20 8.62 -13.88
CA ALA A 524 -17.61 9.95 -13.95
C ALA A 524 -17.08 10.31 -15.36
N TRP A 525 -16.61 9.33 -16.12
CA TRP A 525 -16.14 9.47 -17.51
C TRP A 525 -16.36 8.19 -18.31
N ASP A 526 -16.39 8.30 -19.64
CA ASP A 526 -16.51 7.14 -20.53
C ASP A 526 -15.29 6.19 -20.38
N ASN A 527 -15.55 4.89 -20.21
CA ASN A 527 -14.53 3.87 -20.13
C ASN A 527 -14.98 2.65 -20.95
N ASP A 528 -14.39 2.49 -22.13
CA ASP A 528 -14.68 1.41 -23.09
C ASP A 528 -14.28 0.03 -22.56
N ARG A 529 -13.35 -0.01 -21.59
CA ARG A 529 -12.92 -1.22 -20.88
C ARG A 529 -13.51 -1.33 -19.46
N GLY A 530 -14.47 -0.47 -19.10
CA GLY A 530 -15.07 -0.46 -17.77
C GLY A 530 -16.17 -1.51 -17.57
N LEU A 531 -16.62 -1.68 -16.34
CA LEU A 531 -17.79 -2.50 -16.01
C LEU A 531 -19.04 -1.84 -16.60
N HIS A 532 -19.73 -2.48 -17.55
CA HIS A 532 -20.85 -1.91 -18.34
C HIS A 532 -20.41 -0.75 -19.26
N PRO A 533 -19.55 -1.01 -20.26
CA PRO A 533 -18.91 0.03 -21.06
C PRO A 533 -19.88 0.80 -21.97
N THR A 534 -21.09 0.28 -22.19
CA THR A 534 -22.15 0.93 -22.98
C THR A 534 -22.92 2.00 -22.22
N ILE A 535 -22.69 2.16 -20.92
CA ILE A 535 -23.28 3.24 -20.11
C ILE A 535 -22.31 4.42 -20.15
N PRO A 536 -22.68 5.56 -20.75
CA PRO A 536 -21.79 6.72 -20.85
C PRO A 536 -21.58 7.40 -19.48
N GLY A 537 -20.61 8.30 -19.44
CA GLY A 537 -20.41 9.24 -18.34
C GLY A 537 -21.68 10.03 -18.05
N GLN A 538 -21.98 10.18 -16.77
CA GLN A 538 -23.21 10.80 -16.26
C GLN A 538 -22.94 12.14 -15.57
N ALA A 539 -21.69 12.59 -15.57
CA ALA A 539 -21.33 13.94 -15.16
C ALA A 539 -21.65 14.95 -16.28
N PRO A 540 -22.04 16.20 -15.95
CA PRO A 540 -22.18 16.71 -14.59
C PRO A 540 -23.41 16.16 -13.85
N LEU A 541 -23.34 16.18 -12.52
CA LEU A 541 -24.48 15.95 -11.65
C LEU A 541 -25.20 17.29 -11.41
N VAL A 542 -26.47 17.36 -11.79
CA VAL A 542 -27.35 18.50 -11.57
C VAL A 542 -28.31 18.13 -10.44
N PHE A 543 -28.22 18.86 -9.33
CA PHE A 543 -29.08 18.69 -8.17
C PHE A 543 -30.15 19.77 -8.14
N ASP A 544 -31.41 19.38 -8.02
CA ASP A 544 -32.56 20.27 -7.93
C ASP A 544 -33.28 20.09 -6.58
N LEU A 545 -33.49 21.19 -5.86
CA LEU A 545 -34.42 21.25 -4.73
C LEU A 545 -35.82 21.53 -5.27
N TYR A 546 -36.57 20.47 -5.51
CA TYR A 546 -37.87 20.50 -6.17
C TYR A 546 -38.99 20.76 -5.17
N ASP A 547 -39.84 21.75 -5.46
CA ASP A 547 -41.07 22.05 -4.72
C ASP A 547 -42.26 21.38 -5.39
N ARG A 548 -42.87 20.41 -4.70
CA ARG A 548 -44.01 19.63 -5.21
C ARG A 548 -45.24 20.48 -5.46
N TRP A 549 -45.38 21.61 -4.74
CA TRP A 549 -46.56 22.46 -4.85
C TRP A 549 -46.53 23.32 -6.12
N SER A 550 -45.37 23.93 -6.43
CA SER A 550 -45.20 24.70 -7.66
C SER A 550 -44.86 23.85 -8.89
N GLY A 551 -44.39 22.62 -8.70
CA GLY A 551 -43.96 21.72 -9.77
C GLY A 551 -42.64 22.15 -10.42
N ARG A 552 -41.78 22.87 -9.67
CA ARG A 552 -40.55 23.50 -10.16
C ARG A 552 -39.41 23.35 -9.14
N ALA A 553 -38.18 23.48 -9.62
CA ALA A 553 -37.02 23.64 -8.74
C ALA A 553 -37.03 25.05 -8.12
N LEU A 554 -36.81 25.14 -6.80
CA LEU A 554 -36.59 26.41 -6.09
C LEU A 554 -35.16 26.92 -6.28
N GLY A 555 -34.24 25.99 -6.54
CA GLY A 555 -32.82 26.22 -6.72
C GLY A 555 -32.09 24.89 -6.80
N GLY A 556 -30.76 24.96 -6.85
CA GLY A 556 -29.94 23.76 -7.00
C GLY A 556 -28.53 24.07 -7.51
N CYS A 557 -27.69 23.04 -7.53
CA CYS A 557 -26.27 23.15 -7.82
C CYS A 557 -25.82 22.10 -8.84
N THR A 558 -24.70 22.37 -9.51
CA THR A 558 -24.07 21.45 -10.46
C THR A 558 -22.68 21.05 -9.98
N TYR A 559 -22.38 19.75 -10.09
CA TYR A 559 -21.06 19.18 -9.81
C TYR A 559 -20.48 18.48 -11.05
N HIS A 560 -19.25 18.84 -11.41
CA HIS A 560 -18.51 18.24 -12.52
C HIS A 560 -17.47 17.25 -12.01
N ALA A 561 -17.49 16.02 -12.53
CA ALA A 561 -16.45 15.04 -12.21
C ALA A 561 -15.09 15.41 -12.81
N GLY A 562 -15.08 16.04 -13.99
CA GLY A 562 -13.90 16.58 -14.67
C GLY A 562 -13.92 18.11 -14.78
N HIS A 563 -13.19 18.66 -15.74
CA HIS A 563 -13.22 20.10 -16.00
C HIS A 563 -14.63 20.56 -16.45
N PRO A 564 -15.14 21.72 -15.98
CA PRO A 564 -16.49 22.19 -16.32
C PRO A 564 -16.76 22.41 -17.81
N SER A 565 -15.72 22.70 -18.61
CA SER A 565 -15.87 22.85 -20.08
C SER A 565 -15.97 21.52 -20.84
N GLY A 566 -15.83 20.37 -20.16
CA GLY A 566 -15.78 19.05 -20.79
C GLY A 566 -14.42 18.68 -21.41
N VAL A 567 -13.45 19.59 -21.40
CA VAL A 567 -12.09 19.33 -21.90
C VAL A 567 -11.26 18.66 -20.80
N PRO A 568 -10.59 17.52 -21.04
CA PRO A 568 -9.70 16.90 -20.06
C PRO A 568 -8.58 17.85 -19.60
N TYR A 569 -8.05 17.64 -18.39
CA TYR A 569 -6.88 18.38 -17.93
C TYR A 569 -5.61 17.91 -18.64
N ASP A 570 -4.75 18.85 -19.08
CA ASP A 570 -3.50 18.57 -19.80
C ASP A 570 -2.36 17.94 -18.95
N GLY A 571 -2.65 17.56 -17.70
CA GLY A 571 -1.67 16.98 -16.78
C GLY A 571 -2.08 17.05 -15.31
N TYR A 572 -1.22 16.53 -14.43
CA TYR A 572 -1.37 16.71 -12.99
C TYR A 572 -1.19 18.19 -12.59
N PRO A 573 -1.84 18.66 -11.51
CA PRO A 573 -1.61 20.00 -11.00
C PRO A 573 -0.14 20.21 -10.62
N VAL A 574 0.43 21.35 -10.97
CA VAL A 574 1.84 21.66 -10.65
C VAL A 574 2.04 22.04 -9.18
N ASN A 575 0.98 22.45 -8.48
CA ASN A 575 1.02 22.81 -7.06
C ASN A 575 -0.37 22.74 -6.41
N ALA A 576 -0.41 22.92 -5.08
CA ALA A 576 -1.62 22.89 -4.28
C ALA A 576 -2.63 24.01 -4.64
N GLN A 577 -2.16 25.16 -5.11
CA GLN A 577 -3.04 26.29 -5.49
C GLN A 577 -3.83 25.96 -6.76
N GLU A 578 -3.16 25.40 -7.77
CA GLU A 578 -3.82 24.91 -8.98
C GLU A 578 -4.78 23.77 -8.66
N ALA A 579 -4.34 22.79 -7.86
CA ALA A 579 -5.19 21.70 -7.42
C ALA A 579 -6.47 22.21 -6.73
N ALA A 580 -6.35 23.20 -5.84
CA ALA A 580 -7.49 23.83 -5.19
C ALA A 580 -8.38 24.62 -6.16
N ALA A 581 -7.81 25.28 -7.17
CA ALA A 581 -8.57 25.98 -8.21
C ALA A 581 -9.40 25.00 -9.05
N ARG A 582 -8.80 23.87 -9.48
CA ARG A 582 -9.49 22.79 -10.21
C ARG A 582 -10.65 22.24 -9.39
N ARG A 583 -10.46 21.97 -8.09
CA ARG A 583 -11.53 21.52 -7.19
C ARG A 583 -12.66 22.53 -7.06
N ARG A 584 -12.36 23.81 -6.84
CA ARG A 584 -13.38 24.87 -6.72
C ARG A 584 -14.20 25.04 -8.00
N ALA A 585 -13.56 24.98 -9.16
CA ALA A 585 -14.24 25.17 -10.45
C ALA A 585 -15.28 24.08 -10.74
N ARG A 586 -15.13 22.89 -10.15
CA ARG A 586 -16.03 21.73 -10.36
C ARG A 586 -17.38 21.86 -9.68
N PHE A 587 -17.55 22.76 -8.72
CA PHE A 587 -18.83 23.01 -8.07
C PHE A 587 -19.38 24.37 -8.47
N GLN A 588 -20.67 24.39 -8.85
CA GLN A 588 -21.40 25.60 -9.17
C GLN A 588 -22.66 25.66 -8.30
N ALA A 589 -22.80 26.74 -7.52
CA ALA A 589 -24.00 27.02 -6.71
C ALA A 589 -25.19 27.52 -7.57
N ILE A 590 -25.24 27.13 -8.84
CA ILE A 590 -26.29 27.42 -9.82
C ILE A 590 -26.35 26.21 -10.78
N GLY A 591 -27.17 26.29 -11.83
CA GLY A 591 -27.25 25.24 -12.86
C GLY A 591 -28.33 24.20 -12.61
N HIS A 592 -29.31 24.51 -11.76
CA HIS A 592 -30.54 23.72 -11.61
C HIS A 592 -31.38 23.73 -12.89
N THR A 593 -32.26 22.74 -13.05
CA THR A 593 -33.17 22.57 -14.18
C THR A 593 -34.24 23.67 -14.17
N PRO A 594 -34.28 24.57 -15.17
CA PRO A 594 -35.25 25.67 -15.19
C PRO A 594 -36.64 25.19 -15.65
N GLY A 595 -37.69 25.81 -15.10
CA GLY A 595 -39.07 25.58 -15.53
C GLY A 595 -39.78 24.45 -14.79
N ALA A 596 -40.91 24.02 -15.33
CA ALA A 596 -41.69 22.91 -14.78
C ALA A 596 -41.00 21.57 -15.08
N MET A 597 -41.00 20.67 -14.11
CA MET A 597 -40.38 19.35 -14.23
C MET A 597 -41.35 18.28 -13.75
N GLU A 598 -41.55 17.23 -14.54
CA GLU A 598 -42.23 16.01 -14.06
C GLU A 598 -41.22 15.12 -13.35
N VAL A 599 -41.47 14.86 -12.07
CA VAL A 599 -40.57 14.10 -11.21
C VAL A 599 -41.27 12.82 -10.76
N ALA A 600 -40.75 11.68 -11.19
CA ALA A 600 -41.23 10.38 -10.72
C ALA A 600 -40.85 10.15 -9.24
N PRO A 601 -41.63 9.39 -8.46
CA PRO A 601 -41.27 9.02 -7.09
C PRO A 601 -39.89 8.36 -6.98
N ALA A 602 -39.27 8.46 -5.80
CA ALA A 602 -37.96 7.85 -5.55
C ALA A 602 -38.00 6.33 -5.78
N GLU A 603 -37.13 5.85 -6.67
CA GLU A 603 -36.89 4.43 -6.85
C GLU A 603 -35.92 3.95 -5.77
N ARG A 604 -36.44 3.19 -4.80
CA ARG A 604 -35.61 2.62 -3.73
C ARG A 604 -35.19 1.20 -4.10
N SER A 605 -33.91 0.99 -4.30
CA SER A 605 -33.33 -0.35 -4.40
C SER A 605 -33.51 -1.09 -3.07
N THR A 606 -33.83 -2.38 -3.13
CA THR A 606 -33.86 -3.25 -1.94
C THR A 606 -32.47 -3.47 -1.36
N GLU A 607 -31.45 -3.53 -2.23
CA GLU A 607 -30.06 -3.75 -1.84
C GLU A 607 -29.33 -2.46 -1.47
N ARG A 608 -29.72 -1.33 -2.09
CA ARG A 608 -29.06 -0.03 -1.90
C ARG A 608 -30.07 1.10 -1.64
N PRO A 609 -30.85 1.03 -0.55
CA PRO A 609 -31.91 2.00 -0.29
C PRO A 609 -31.42 3.43 -0.03
N LEU A 610 -30.14 3.65 0.31
CA LEU A 610 -29.59 4.98 0.57
C LEU A 610 -28.90 5.62 -0.65
N THR A 611 -28.79 4.89 -1.77
CA THR A 611 -28.02 5.35 -2.93
C THR A 611 -28.85 5.35 -4.20
N LEU A 612 -28.88 6.48 -4.90
CA LEU A 612 -29.30 6.56 -6.30
C LEU A 612 -28.13 6.12 -7.20
N ASP A 613 -28.25 4.96 -7.85
CA ASP A 613 -27.31 4.54 -8.90
C ASP A 613 -27.83 5.03 -10.26
N LEU A 614 -27.22 6.09 -10.80
CA LEU A 614 -27.65 6.68 -12.07
C LEU A 614 -27.46 5.72 -13.25
N ARG A 615 -26.60 4.70 -13.12
CA ARG A 615 -26.34 3.69 -14.15
C ARG A 615 -27.45 2.66 -14.24
N TRP A 616 -28.25 2.52 -13.19
CA TRP A 616 -29.40 1.63 -13.18
C TRP A 616 -30.60 2.29 -13.86
N ASN A 617 -31.13 1.66 -14.91
CA ASN A 617 -32.39 2.04 -15.54
C ASN A 617 -33.45 0.97 -15.23
N PRO A 618 -34.47 1.25 -14.39
CA PRO A 618 -35.47 0.25 -14.04
C PRO A 618 -36.40 -0.07 -15.22
N PRO A 619 -37.04 -1.26 -15.22
CA PRO A 619 -38.08 -1.59 -16.18
C PRO A 619 -39.26 -0.60 -16.05
N GLY A 620 -39.55 0.16 -17.11
CA GLY A 620 -40.67 1.11 -17.17
C GLY A 620 -40.30 2.59 -17.13
N GLY A 621 -39.02 2.95 -16.94
CA GLY A 621 -38.54 4.32 -17.07
C GLY A 621 -38.64 4.81 -18.52
N ALA A 622 -39.28 5.96 -18.73
CA ALA A 622 -39.41 6.57 -20.06
C ALA A 622 -38.01 6.75 -20.69
N LYS A 623 -37.84 6.29 -21.94
CA LYS A 623 -36.66 6.62 -22.74
C LYS A 623 -36.62 8.13 -22.95
N GLY A 624 -35.93 8.87 -22.08
CA GLY A 624 -35.57 10.27 -22.32
C GLY A 624 -34.73 10.33 -23.60
N GLY A 625 -35.15 11.17 -24.55
CA GLY A 625 -34.73 11.11 -25.95
C GLY A 625 -33.23 11.27 -26.18
N ALA A 626 -32.59 10.18 -26.60
CA ALA A 626 -31.39 10.21 -27.44
C ALA A 626 -31.81 9.83 -28.87
N GLY A 627 -32.51 10.77 -29.52
CA GLY A 627 -32.98 10.67 -30.90
C GLY A 627 -32.34 11.73 -31.79
N GLY A 628 -31.03 11.97 -31.64
CA GLY A 628 -30.25 12.76 -32.59
C GLY A 628 -29.83 11.88 -33.76
N LYS A 629 -30.56 11.96 -34.87
CA LYS A 629 -30.21 11.32 -36.14
C LYS A 629 -28.79 11.73 -36.56
N SER A 630 -27.89 10.77 -36.71
CA SER A 630 -26.68 10.96 -37.52
C SER A 630 -27.10 11.04 -38.99
N ARG A 631 -26.64 12.09 -39.68
CA ARG A 631 -26.27 12.02 -41.08
C ARG A 631 -24.77 12.17 -41.17
#